data_AF-A0A3B8U6L0-F1
#
_entry.id   AF-A0A3B8U6L0-F1
#
_cell.length_a   1.000
_cell.length_b   1.000
_cell.length_c   1.000
_cell.angle_alpha   90.00
_cell.angle_beta   90.00
_cell.angle_gamma   90.00
#
_symmetry.space_group_name_H-M   'P 1'
#
loop_
_entity.id
_entity.type
_entity.pdbx_description
1 polymer ?
#
loop_
_entity_poly.entity_id
_entity_poly.type
_entity_poly.pdbx_seq_one_letter_code
_entity_poly.pdbx_strand_id
1 'polypeptide(L)'
;EQFFYHQSDFDQDEGYKTLATLLNQLDAKFATRGNRVFYLSVQPKYFPIVIEKLKQHGLIYDVNQASNRWSRVIIEKPFGHDSASAAELQKHISHSLDESQIYRIDHYLGKETVQNLLVFRFANAIFESLWNYRHIDHVQITVAEEIGIGTRGHFFEEEGLLRDIVQNHMMQLLSLVAMEPPVNLSATAIRDEKVKVLQSIRPLTEAEFSLSAV
;
A
#
# COMPACT_ATOMS: atom_id res chain seq x y z
N GLU A 1 20.94 4.29 23.41
CA GLU A 1 19.51 4.12 23.09
C GLU A 1 19.11 5.08 21.98
N GLN A 2 18.27 4.65 21.03
CA GLN A 2 17.81 5.43 19.86
C GLN A 2 16.27 5.52 19.79
N PHE A 3 15.59 5.27 20.91
CA PHE A 3 14.14 5.42 21.02
C PHE A 3 13.82 6.72 21.75
N PHE A 4 12.93 7.51 21.16
CA PHE A 4 12.49 8.79 21.69
C PHE A 4 10.97 8.86 21.58
N TYR A 5 10.34 9.52 22.54
CA TYR A 5 8.89 9.72 22.55
C TYR A 5 8.58 11.22 22.49
N HIS A 6 7.57 11.55 21.70
CA HIS A 6 7.03 12.90 21.57
C HIS A 6 5.52 12.80 21.64
N GLN A 7 4.93 13.56 22.57
CA GLN A 7 3.48 13.56 22.79
C GLN A 7 2.85 14.75 22.06
N SER A 8 1.81 14.48 21.29
CA SER A 8 1.01 15.50 20.60
C SER A 8 -0.33 14.93 20.17
N ASP A 9 -1.33 15.81 20.08
CA ASP A 9 -2.57 15.53 19.36
C ASP A 9 -2.37 15.75 17.85
N PHE A 10 -3.19 15.11 17.01
CA PHE A 10 -3.00 15.12 15.54
C PHE A 10 -3.35 16.45 14.87
N ASP A 11 -4.17 17.29 15.50
CA ASP A 11 -4.67 18.56 14.97
C ASP A 11 -3.90 19.79 15.48
N GLN A 12 -2.98 19.61 16.44
CA GLN A 12 -2.26 20.71 17.09
C GLN A 12 -0.97 21.09 16.38
N ASP A 13 -0.89 22.32 15.88
CA ASP A 13 0.29 22.85 15.19
C ASP A 13 1.56 22.91 16.05
N GLU A 14 1.43 23.24 17.34
CA GLU A 14 2.57 23.28 18.27
C GLU A 14 3.23 21.90 18.44
N GLY A 15 2.43 20.85 18.34
CA GLY A 15 2.90 19.47 18.32
C GLY A 15 3.87 19.20 17.18
N TYR A 16 3.50 19.56 15.96
CA TYR A 16 4.35 19.34 14.79
C TYR A 16 5.58 20.25 14.76
N LYS A 17 5.49 21.48 15.28
CA LYS A 17 6.65 22.37 15.46
C LYS A 17 7.69 21.79 16.42
N THR A 18 7.23 21.30 17.57
CA THR A 18 8.10 20.68 18.57
C THR A 18 8.65 19.34 18.09
N LEU A 19 7.86 18.55 17.34
CA LEU A 19 8.32 17.35 16.65
C LEU A 19 9.42 17.67 15.64
N ALA A 20 9.24 18.69 14.80
CA ALA A 20 10.25 19.11 13.82
C ALA A 20 11.55 19.54 14.49
N THR A 21 11.46 20.26 15.61
CA THR A 21 12.61 20.64 16.43
C THR A 21 13.34 19.42 16.97
N LEU A 22 12.62 18.47 17.55
CA LEU A 22 13.20 17.22 18.06
C LEU A 22 13.89 16.43 16.93
N LEU A 23 13.22 16.25 15.79
CA LEU A 23 13.79 15.52 14.66
C LEU A 23 15.07 16.18 14.14
N ASN A 24 15.10 17.51 14.03
CA ASN A 24 16.32 18.24 13.60
C ASN A 24 17.48 18.04 14.60
N GLN A 25 17.21 18.02 15.90
CA GLN A 25 18.23 17.73 16.92
C GLN A 25 18.76 16.29 16.80
N LEU A 26 17.86 15.33 16.57
CA LEU A 26 18.21 13.93 16.36
C LEU A 26 19.02 13.74 15.06
N ASP A 27 18.67 14.45 14.00
CA ASP A 27 19.39 14.42 12.74
C ASP A 27 20.84 14.91 12.90
N ALA A 28 21.05 15.98 13.66
CA ALA A 28 22.38 16.49 13.99
C ALA A 28 23.18 15.52 14.89
N LYS A 29 22.51 14.91 15.87
CA LYS A 29 23.13 13.98 16.83
C LYS A 29 23.56 12.66 16.19
N PHE A 30 22.74 12.11 15.28
CA PHE A 30 22.92 10.77 14.71
C PHE A 30 23.30 10.77 13.23
N ALA A 31 23.47 11.94 12.62
CA ALA A 31 23.88 12.11 11.22
C ALA A 31 22.98 11.35 10.21
N THR A 32 21.66 11.33 10.45
CA THR A 32 20.62 10.70 9.59
C THR A 32 20.44 11.43 8.25
N ARG A 33 21.03 12.63 8.12
CA ARG A 33 20.92 13.55 6.97
C ARG A 33 19.49 14.03 6.71
N GLY A 34 18.62 13.98 7.72
CA GLY A 34 17.23 14.41 7.61
C GLY A 34 16.37 13.49 6.75
N ASN A 35 16.78 12.24 6.54
CA ASN A 35 15.95 11.24 5.87
C ASN A 35 14.90 10.70 6.85
N ARG A 36 13.62 10.73 6.47
CA ARG A 36 12.51 10.46 7.39
C ARG A 36 11.48 9.51 6.81
N VAL A 37 11.08 8.54 7.63
CA VAL A 37 9.93 7.67 7.37
C VAL A 37 8.87 7.95 8.44
N PHE A 38 7.67 8.32 8.01
CA PHE A 38 6.51 8.48 8.89
C PHE A 38 5.60 7.26 8.73
N TYR A 39 5.50 6.44 9.76
CA TYR A 39 4.59 5.29 9.77
C TYR A 39 3.26 5.70 10.42
N LEU A 40 2.18 5.73 9.64
CA LEU A 40 0.86 6.10 10.14
C LEU A 40 0.11 4.89 10.68
N SER A 41 0.45 4.47 11.89
CA SER A 41 -0.25 3.42 12.63
C SER A 41 -1.45 4.00 13.40
N VAL A 42 -2.35 4.69 12.70
CA VAL A 42 -3.51 5.41 13.24
C VAL A 42 -4.78 5.02 12.50
N GLN A 43 -5.97 5.39 13.01
CA GLN A 43 -7.22 5.12 12.30
C GLN A 43 -7.25 5.88 10.95
N PRO A 44 -7.83 5.30 9.88
CA PRO A 44 -7.80 5.86 8.53
C PRO A 44 -8.31 7.29 8.40
N LYS A 45 -9.34 7.65 9.19
CA LYS A 45 -9.91 9.00 9.22
C LYS A 45 -8.89 10.10 9.58
N TYR A 46 -7.78 9.73 10.24
CA TYR A 46 -6.72 10.66 10.63
C TYR A 46 -5.61 10.79 9.59
N PHE A 47 -5.56 9.95 8.55
CA PHE A 47 -4.50 10.06 7.54
C PHE A 47 -4.46 11.44 6.88
N PRO A 48 -5.58 12.04 6.43
CA PRO A 48 -5.54 13.35 5.78
C PRO A 48 -4.95 14.44 6.68
N ILE A 49 -5.45 14.58 7.91
CA ILE A 49 -5.01 15.63 8.84
C ILE A 49 -3.54 15.45 9.22
N VAL A 50 -3.09 14.23 9.50
CA VAL A 50 -1.69 13.99 9.86
C VAL A 50 -0.77 14.31 8.69
N ILE A 51 -1.09 13.86 7.48
CA ILE A 51 -0.27 14.11 6.28
C ILE A 51 -0.22 15.61 5.96
N GLU A 52 -1.36 16.30 6.04
CA GLU A 52 -1.45 17.75 5.83
C GLU A 52 -0.58 18.51 6.84
N LYS A 53 -0.68 18.18 8.13
CA LYS A 53 0.13 18.81 9.18
C LYS A 53 1.62 18.52 9.00
N LEU A 54 2.01 17.29 8.68
CA LEU A 54 3.41 16.98 8.36
C LEU A 54 3.92 17.85 7.20
N LYS A 55 3.11 18.08 6.16
CA LYS A 55 3.48 18.94 5.03
C LYS A 55 3.58 20.41 5.44
N GLN A 56 2.58 20.94 6.14
CA GLN A 56 2.52 22.33 6.61
C GLN A 56 3.73 22.71 7.47
N HIS A 57 4.21 21.77 8.29
CA HIS A 57 5.34 21.98 9.20
C HIS A 57 6.70 21.56 8.61
N GLY A 58 6.78 21.38 7.29
CA GLY A 58 8.05 21.12 6.59
C GLY A 58 8.69 19.77 6.89
N LEU A 59 7.89 18.81 7.38
CA LEU A 59 8.32 17.44 7.66
C LEU A 59 8.22 16.56 6.40
N ILE A 60 7.38 16.95 5.44
CA ILE A 60 7.34 16.37 4.09
C ILE A 60 8.08 17.30 3.11
N TYR A 61 9.16 16.79 2.53
CA TYR A 61 10.01 17.52 1.60
C TYR A 61 9.43 17.51 0.18
N ASP A 62 9.66 18.59 -0.55
CA ASP A 62 9.42 18.64 -1.99
C ASP A 62 10.52 17.86 -2.73
N VAL A 63 10.10 16.85 -3.48
CA VAL A 63 10.98 15.94 -4.24
C VAL A 63 11.80 16.67 -5.31
N ASN A 64 11.35 17.84 -5.79
CA ASN A 64 12.04 18.63 -6.80
C ASN A 64 13.07 19.60 -6.20
N GLN A 65 13.01 19.86 -4.89
CA GLN A 65 13.86 20.86 -4.23
C GLN A 65 14.87 20.23 -3.28
N ALA A 66 14.53 19.08 -2.67
CA ALA A 66 15.35 18.43 -1.67
C ALA A 66 16.23 17.33 -2.27
N SER A 67 17.39 17.70 -2.83
CA SER A 67 18.31 16.73 -3.44
C SER A 67 19.04 15.83 -2.43
N ASN A 68 19.22 16.28 -1.19
CA ASN A 68 20.05 15.60 -0.19
C ASN A 68 19.27 14.93 0.95
N ARG A 69 17.94 14.98 0.93
CA ARG A 69 17.08 14.38 1.95
C ARG A 69 15.73 13.97 1.37
N TRP A 70 15.12 12.95 1.95
CA TRP A 70 13.80 12.48 1.55
C TRP A 70 12.88 12.24 2.74
N SER A 71 11.58 12.35 2.48
CA SER A 71 10.50 12.02 3.42
C SER A 71 9.56 11.04 2.74
N ARG A 72 9.20 9.97 3.45
CA ARG A 72 8.27 8.93 2.97
C ARG A 72 7.22 8.68 4.03
N VAL A 73 6.01 8.34 3.58
CA VAL A 73 4.87 8.07 4.45
C VAL A 73 4.37 6.66 4.18
N ILE A 74 4.32 5.85 5.23
CA ILE A 74 3.76 4.50 5.21
C ILE A 74 2.32 4.59 5.73
N ILE A 75 1.38 4.06 4.96
CA ILE A 75 -0.06 4.10 5.26
C ILE A 75 -0.60 2.67 5.27
N GLU A 76 -1.38 2.35 6.30
CA GLU A 76 -2.03 1.05 6.48
C GLU A 76 -3.45 1.03 5.89
N LYS A 77 -3.97 -0.18 5.65
CA LYS A 77 -5.37 -0.38 5.26
C LYS A 77 -6.34 -0.01 6.40
N PRO A 78 -7.61 0.34 6.10
CA PRO A 78 -8.25 0.45 4.78
C PRO A 78 -7.94 1.74 4.00
N PHE A 79 -7.99 1.65 2.67
CA PHE A 79 -7.79 2.75 1.73
C PHE A 79 -9.12 3.22 1.12
N GLY A 80 -10.05 3.62 1.98
CA GLY A 80 -11.46 3.80 1.61
C GLY A 80 -12.24 2.49 1.69
N HIS A 81 -13.57 2.59 1.55
CA HIS A 81 -14.50 1.45 1.62
C HIS A 81 -15.14 1.13 0.27
N ASP A 82 -14.91 1.98 -0.73
CA ASP A 82 -15.33 1.84 -2.12
C ASP A 82 -14.43 2.70 -3.04
N SER A 83 -14.69 2.66 -4.35
CA SER A 83 -13.93 3.42 -5.34
C SER A 83 -13.97 4.94 -5.10
N ALA A 84 -15.12 5.50 -4.69
CA ALA A 84 -15.30 6.94 -4.52
C ALA A 84 -14.53 7.46 -3.30
N SER A 85 -14.69 6.80 -2.15
CA SER A 85 -13.97 7.11 -0.91
C SER A 85 -12.47 6.90 -1.05
N ALA A 86 -12.02 5.87 -1.78
CA ALA A 86 -10.62 5.66 -2.10
C ALA A 86 -10.03 6.80 -2.96
N ALA A 87 -10.78 7.24 -3.98
CA ALA A 87 -10.37 8.36 -4.83
C ALA A 87 -10.32 9.69 -4.07
N GLU A 88 -11.26 9.94 -3.15
CA GLU A 88 -11.26 11.11 -2.28
C GLU A 88 -10.05 11.11 -1.34
N LEU A 89 -9.79 9.99 -0.66
CA LEU A 89 -8.61 9.82 0.18
C LEU A 89 -7.32 10.04 -0.62
N GLN A 90 -7.22 9.42 -1.80
CA GLN A 90 -6.06 9.58 -2.68
C GLN A 90 -5.86 11.05 -3.08
N LYS A 91 -6.94 11.76 -3.39
CA LYS A 91 -6.89 13.17 -3.74
C LYS A 91 -6.33 13.98 -2.57
N HIS A 92 -6.78 13.75 -1.33
CA HIS A 92 -6.26 14.45 -0.14
C HIS A 92 -4.77 14.17 0.07
N ILE A 93 -4.35 12.91 -0.01
CA ILE A 93 -2.96 12.51 0.15
C ILE A 93 -2.06 13.18 -0.91
N SER A 94 -2.51 13.19 -2.18
CA SER A 94 -1.75 13.72 -3.33
C SER A 94 -1.54 15.23 -3.29
N HIS A 95 -2.31 15.99 -2.51
CA HIS A 95 -2.04 17.43 -2.33
C HIS A 95 -0.77 17.68 -1.51
N SER A 96 -0.40 16.74 -0.65
CA SER A 96 0.72 16.90 0.29
C SER A 96 1.94 16.07 -0.09
N LEU A 97 1.73 14.94 -0.76
CA LEU A 97 2.76 13.95 -1.08
C LEU A 97 2.84 13.71 -2.59
N ASP A 98 4.05 13.60 -3.10
CA ASP A 98 4.29 12.98 -4.40
C ASP A 98 4.10 11.46 -4.31
N GLU A 99 3.68 10.80 -5.39
CA GLU A 99 3.42 9.36 -5.41
C GLU A 99 4.66 8.53 -5.03
N SER A 100 5.87 9.01 -5.31
CA SER A 100 7.13 8.37 -4.90
C SER A 100 7.39 8.38 -3.38
N GLN A 101 6.65 9.21 -2.64
CA GLN A 101 6.74 9.34 -1.18
C GLN A 101 5.73 8.44 -0.45
N ILE A 102 4.77 7.85 -1.16
CA ILE A 102 3.64 7.12 -0.56
C ILE A 102 3.89 5.61 -0.60
N TYR A 103 3.84 4.96 0.56
CA TYR A 103 4.02 3.51 0.72
C TYR A 103 2.75 2.93 1.33
N ARG A 104 1.85 2.46 0.46
CA ARG A 104 0.60 1.80 0.88
C ARG A 104 0.91 0.33 1.20
N ILE A 105 0.62 -0.08 2.43
CA ILE A 105 0.95 -1.42 2.90
C ILE A 105 -0.12 -2.43 2.46
N ASP A 106 0.35 -3.46 1.78
CA ASP A 106 -0.29 -4.75 1.71
C ASP A 106 0.75 -5.79 2.17
N HIS A 107 0.57 -6.34 3.36
CA HIS A 107 1.56 -7.22 3.98
C HIS A 107 1.74 -8.56 3.22
N TYR A 108 0.81 -8.97 2.34
CA TYR A 108 1.01 -10.16 1.51
C TYR A 108 2.15 -9.97 0.52
N LEU A 109 2.37 -8.74 0.02
CA LEU A 109 3.50 -8.43 -0.86
C LEU A 109 4.87 -8.54 -0.16
N GLY A 110 4.88 -8.54 1.17
CA GLY A 110 6.08 -8.77 1.98
C GLY A 110 6.41 -10.26 2.19
N LYS A 111 5.51 -11.19 1.83
CA LYS A 111 5.75 -12.62 2.00
C LYS A 111 6.74 -13.12 0.95
N GLU A 112 7.75 -13.86 1.38
CA GLU A 112 8.82 -14.38 0.53
C GLU A 112 8.29 -15.18 -0.68
N THR A 113 7.31 -16.06 -0.45
CA THR A 113 6.68 -16.87 -1.50
C THR A 113 5.95 -16.03 -2.55
N VAL A 114 5.39 -14.88 -2.15
CA VAL A 114 4.71 -13.94 -3.05
C VAL A 114 5.74 -13.20 -3.91
N GLN A 115 6.85 -12.77 -3.32
CA GLN A 115 7.94 -12.14 -4.06
C GLN A 115 8.58 -13.10 -5.06
N ASN A 116 8.67 -14.39 -4.70
CA ASN A 116 9.23 -15.43 -5.56
C ASN A 116 8.41 -15.68 -6.84
N LEU A 117 7.15 -15.25 -6.92
CA LEU A 117 6.34 -15.37 -8.15
C LEU A 117 7.01 -14.71 -9.36
N LEU A 118 7.65 -13.56 -9.18
CA LEU A 118 8.32 -12.84 -10.26
C LEU A 118 9.52 -13.64 -10.81
N VAL A 119 10.33 -14.20 -9.91
CA VAL A 119 11.48 -15.03 -10.28
C VAL A 119 11.00 -16.32 -10.93
N PHE A 120 10.00 -16.98 -10.34
CA PHE A 120 9.44 -18.22 -10.86
C PHE A 120 8.94 -18.05 -12.30
N ARG A 121 8.19 -16.98 -12.59
CA ARG A 121 7.59 -16.74 -13.91
C ARG A 121 8.59 -16.26 -14.95
N PHE A 122 9.48 -15.34 -14.60
CA PHE A 122 10.26 -14.59 -15.59
C PHE A 122 11.76 -14.96 -15.63
N ALA A 123 12.28 -15.71 -14.65
CA ALA A 123 13.66 -16.20 -14.68
C ALA A 123 13.77 -17.64 -15.23
N ASN A 124 12.65 -18.28 -15.58
CA ASN A 124 12.60 -19.67 -16.00
C ASN A 124 11.91 -19.80 -17.37
N ALA A 125 12.70 -20.00 -18.43
CA ALA A 125 12.21 -20.09 -19.81
C ALA A 125 11.15 -21.20 -20.02
N ILE A 126 11.21 -22.28 -19.25
CA ILE A 126 10.23 -23.36 -19.30
C ILE A 126 8.84 -22.82 -18.90
N PHE A 127 8.74 -22.11 -17.78
CA PHE A 127 7.46 -21.59 -17.30
C PHE A 127 6.93 -20.46 -18.15
N GLU A 128 7.79 -19.57 -18.66
CA GLU A 128 7.39 -18.46 -19.53
C GLU A 128 6.55 -18.95 -20.73
N SER A 129 7.01 -20.01 -21.42
CA SER A 129 6.30 -20.55 -22.59
C SER A 129 4.95 -21.20 -22.27
N LEU A 130 4.78 -21.67 -21.03
CA LEU A 130 3.58 -22.36 -20.56
C LEU A 130 2.60 -21.42 -19.86
N TRP A 131 3.00 -20.17 -19.55
CA TRP A 131 2.21 -19.26 -18.74
C TRP A 131 1.12 -18.50 -19.52
N ASN A 132 0.22 -19.24 -20.18
CA ASN A 132 -0.85 -18.68 -20.99
C ASN A 132 -2.06 -19.61 -21.11
N TYR A 133 -3.17 -19.07 -21.63
CA TYR A 133 -4.46 -19.76 -21.77
C TYR A 133 -4.42 -21.03 -22.65
N ARG A 134 -3.35 -21.27 -23.42
CA ARG A 134 -3.24 -22.49 -24.25
C ARG A 134 -2.77 -23.69 -23.46
N HIS A 135 -2.14 -23.46 -22.31
CA HIS A 135 -1.54 -24.50 -21.47
C HIS A 135 -2.11 -24.51 -20.04
N ILE A 136 -2.62 -23.38 -19.57
CA ILE A 136 -3.26 -23.24 -18.26
C ILE A 136 -4.77 -23.38 -18.44
N ASP A 137 -5.35 -24.42 -17.84
CA ASP A 137 -6.80 -24.63 -17.76
C ASP A 137 -7.46 -23.62 -16.80
N HIS A 138 -6.97 -23.52 -15.56
CA HIS A 138 -7.42 -22.53 -14.59
C HIS A 138 -6.32 -22.14 -13.59
N VAL A 139 -6.56 -21.02 -12.88
CA VAL A 139 -5.74 -20.55 -11.77
C VAL A 139 -6.62 -20.46 -10.53
N GLN A 140 -6.18 -21.07 -9.43
CA GLN A 140 -6.86 -21.01 -8.14
C GLN A 140 -6.00 -20.24 -7.14
N ILE A 141 -6.59 -19.21 -6.51
CA ILE A 141 -5.99 -18.47 -5.39
C ILE A 141 -6.86 -18.77 -4.17
N THR A 142 -6.25 -19.39 -3.16
CA THR A 142 -6.95 -19.74 -1.92
C THR A 142 -6.32 -19.03 -0.74
N VAL A 143 -7.14 -18.31 0.01
CA VAL A 143 -6.80 -17.77 1.33
C VAL A 143 -7.69 -18.47 2.33
N ALA A 144 -7.09 -19.28 3.20
CA ALA A 144 -7.79 -20.03 4.24
C ALA A 144 -7.23 -19.63 5.60
N GLU A 145 -8.12 -19.36 6.55
CA GLU A 145 -7.78 -18.99 7.92
C GLU A 145 -8.44 -19.99 8.87
N GLU A 146 -7.66 -20.57 9.79
CA GLU A 146 -8.20 -21.42 10.86
C GLU A 146 -8.78 -20.60 12.02
N ILE A 147 -8.38 -19.32 12.10
CA ILE A 147 -8.76 -18.41 13.18
C ILE A 147 -10.13 -17.82 12.83
N GLY A 148 -11.12 -18.02 13.72
CA GLY A 148 -12.42 -17.36 13.59
C GLY A 148 -12.34 -15.85 13.82
N ILE A 149 -13.49 -15.17 13.73
CA ILE A 149 -13.60 -13.71 13.84
C ILE A 149 -13.01 -13.14 15.16
N GLY A 150 -12.95 -13.95 16.22
CA GLY A 150 -12.30 -13.60 17.48
C GLY A 150 -12.86 -12.30 18.07
N THR A 151 -11.99 -11.37 18.47
CA THR A 151 -12.37 -10.06 19.02
C THR A 151 -12.66 -9.00 17.95
N ARG A 152 -12.52 -9.34 16.66
CA ARG A 152 -12.67 -8.40 15.53
C ARG A 152 -14.10 -8.36 14.97
N GLY A 153 -15.09 -8.87 15.70
CA GLY A 153 -16.51 -8.95 15.30
C GLY A 153 -17.03 -7.68 14.65
N HIS A 154 -16.98 -6.56 15.38
CA HIS A 154 -17.49 -5.28 14.87
C HIS A 154 -16.76 -4.77 13.62
N PHE A 155 -15.44 -4.96 13.53
CA PHE A 155 -14.68 -4.56 12.34
C PHE A 155 -15.05 -5.42 11.12
N PHE A 156 -15.23 -6.73 11.34
CA PHE A 156 -15.56 -7.68 10.29
C PHE A 156 -17.00 -7.53 9.78
N GLU A 157 -17.94 -7.13 10.64
CA GLU A 157 -19.33 -6.82 10.25
C GLU A 157 -19.42 -5.63 9.30
N GLU A 158 -18.60 -4.60 9.50
CA GLU A 158 -18.61 -3.39 8.65
C GLU A 158 -17.86 -3.60 7.33
N GLU A 159 -16.66 -4.21 7.37
CA GLU A 159 -15.81 -4.39 6.18
C GLU A 159 -16.25 -5.57 5.32
N GLY A 160 -16.53 -6.71 5.96
CA GLY A 160 -16.77 -8.00 5.30
C GLY A 160 -15.53 -8.63 4.66
N LEU A 161 -15.62 -9.92 4.33
CA LEU A 161 -14.51 -10.70 3.75
C LEU A 161 -14.01 -10.13 2.41
N LEU A 162 -14.94 -9.58 1.60
CA LEU A 162 -14.60 -9.02 0.30
C LEU A 162 -13.64 -7.84 0.42
N ARG A 163 -13.82 -6.95 1.40
CA ARG A 163 -12.91 -5.80 1.60
C ARG A 163 -11.67 -6.20 2.37
N ASP A 164 -11.80 -7.09 3.36
CA ASP A 164 -10.66 -7.44 4.22
C ASP A 164 -9.60 -8.27 3.50
N ILE A 165 -10.00 -9.19 2.62
CA ILE A 165 -9.10 -10.17 1.96
C ILE A 165 -9.12 -10.08 0.43
N VAL A 166 -10.32 -10.04 -0.18
CA VAL A 166 -10.43 -10.19 -1.63
C VAL A 166 -9.88 -8.95 -2.34
N GLN A 167 -10.42 -7.77 -2.02
CA GLN A 167 -10.10 -6.50 -2.67
C GLN A 167 -8.61 -6.13 -2.62
N ASN A 168 -7.90 -6.52 -1.55
CA ASN A 168 -6.48 -6.23 -1.35
C ASN A 168 -5.60 -7.44 -1.73
N HIS A 169 -5.41 -8.38 -0.83
CA HIS A 169 -4.43 -9.46 -0.87
C HIS A 169 -4.64 -10.35 -2.10
N MET A 170 -5.88 -10.79 -2.34
CA MET A 170 -6.15 -11.67 -3.49
C MET A 170 -6.01 -10.93 -4.82
N MET A 171 -6.47 -9.68 -4.92
CA MET A 171 -6.27 -8.88 -6.14
C MET A 171 -4.79 -8.57 -6.40
N GLN A 172 -3.99 -8.36 -5.35
CA GLN A 172 -2.53 -8.22 -5.47
C GLN A 172 -1.89 -9.51 -6.01
N LEU A 173 -2.22 -10.67 -5.44
CA LEU A 173 -1.74 -11.96 -5.94
C LEU A 173 -2.19 -12.22 -7.38
N LEU A 174 -3.46 -11.97 -7.70
CA LEU A 174 -3.99 -12.09 -9.05
C LEU A 174 -3.18 -11.25 -10.05
N SER A 175 -2.90 -9.99 -9.70
CA SER A 175 -2.13 -9.11 -10.57
C SER A 175 -0.69 -9.61 -10.81
N LEU A 176 -0.04 -10.18 -9.79
CA LEU A 176 1.31 -10.76 -9.93
C LEU A 176 1.31 -12.08 -10.72
N VAL A 177 0.26 -12.87 -10.60
CA VAL A 177 0.10 -14.13 -11.31
C VAL A 177 -0.23 -13.90 -12.79
N ALA A 178 -1.02 -12.87 -13.11
CA ALA A 178 -1.52 -12.63 -14.46
C ALA A 178 -0.78 -11.54 -15.26
N MET A 179 0.09 -10.73 -14.64
CA MET A 179 0.82 -9.67 -15.35
C MET A 179 1.69 -10.21 -16.48
N GLU A 180 1.86 -9.44 -17.54
CA GLU A 180 2.86 -9.74 -18.58
C GLU A 180 4.29 -9.59 -18.03
N PRO A 181 5.31 -10.15 -18.72
CA PRO A 181 6.71 -9.88 -18.40
C PRO A 181 7.00 -8.37 -18.44
N PRO A 182 7.49 -7.75 -17.36
CA PRO A 182 7.79 -6.34 -17.36
C PRO A 182 9.07 -6.06 -18.17
N VAL A 183 9.17 -4.87 -18.74
CA VAL A 183 10.36 -4.46 -19.53
C VAL A 183 11.67 -4.50 -18.74
N ASN A 184 11.59 -4.36 -17.41
CA ASN A 184 12.67 -4.56 -16.45
C ASN A 184 12.08 -4.72 -15.03
N LEU A 185 12.94 -4.95 -14.04
CA LEU A 185 12.55 -5.15 -12.64
C LEU A 185 12.41 -3.85 -11.83
N SER A 186 12.30 -2.69 -12.47
CA SER A 186 12.02 -1.45 -11.74
C SER A 186 10.61 -1.47 -11.15
N ALA A 187 10.43 -0.79 -10.01
CA ALA A 187 9.14 -0.73 -9.32
C ALA A 187 8.01 -0.22 -10.23
N THR A 188 8.29 0.78 -11.07
CA THR A 188 7.32 1.34 -12.02
C THR A 188 6.94 0.32 -13.10
N ALA A 189 7.92 -0.34 -13.73
CA ALA A 189 7.64 -1.31 -14.78
C ALA A 189 6.78 -2.49 -14.28
N ILE A 190 7.07 -3.00 -13.09
CA ILE A 190 6.26 -4.05 -12.46
C ILE A 190 4.85 -3.53 -12.15
N ARG A 191 4.73 -2.30 -11.60
CA ARG A 191 3.43 -1.70 -11.28
C ARG A 191 2.56 -1.52 -12.53
N ASP A 192 3.14 -1.09 -13.64
CA ASP A 192 2.40 -0.84 -14.87
C ASP A 192 1.78 -2.14 -15.42
N GLU A 193 2.53 -3.25 -15.42
CA GLU A 193 1.97 -4.55 -15.84
C GLU A 193 0.89 -5.08 -14.88
N LYS A 194 1.05 -4.87 -13.56
CA LYS A 194 -0.01 -5.19 -12.59
C LYS A 194 -1.28 -4.38 -12.85
N VAL A 195 -1.15 -3.08 -13.14
CA VAL A 195 -2.31 -2.20 -13.42
C VAL A 195 -3.03 -2.62 -14.70
N LYS A 196 -2.30 -3.01 -15.76
CA LYS A 196 -2.91 -3.52 -17.00
C LYS A 196 -3.80 -4.73 -16.77
N VAL A 197 -3.38 -5.66 -15.90
CA VAL A 197 -4.22 -6.80 -15.49
C VAL A 197 -5.51 -6.30 -14.86
N LEU A 198 -5.40 -5.43 -13.85
CA LEU A 198 -6.57 -4.92 -13.12
C LEU A 198 -7.56 -4.19 -14.04
N GLN A 199 -7.06 -3.43 -15.02
CA GLN A 199 -7.89 -2.75 -16.04
C GLN A 199 -8.56 -3.72 -17.02
N SER A 200 -8.00 -4.92 -17.18
CA SER A 200 -8.50 -5.96 -18.08
C SER A 200 -9.53 -6.89 -17.40
N ILE A 201 -9.69 -6.79 -16.09
CA ILE A 201 -10.71 -7.54 -15.35
C ILE A 201 -12.08 -6.97 -15.71
N ARG A 202 -12.94 -7.84 -16.26
CA ARG A 202 -14.34 -7.48 -16.55
C ARG A 202 -15.09 -7.30 -15.22
N PRO A 203 -15.75 -6.15 -14.99
CA PRO A 203 -16.63 -5.98 -13.85
C PRO A 203 -17.73 -7.05 -13.88
N LEU A 204 -17.98 -7.68 -12.73
CA LEU A 204 -19.08 -8.64 -12.59
C LEU A 204 -20.40 -7.88 -12.48
N THR A 205 -21.39 -8.27 -13.28
CA THR A 205 -22.78 -7.88 -13.04
C THR A 205 -23.32 -8.58 -11.80
N GLU A 206 -24.38 -8.04 -11.21
CA GLU A 206 -25.03 -8.66 -10.04
C GLU A 206 -25.49 -10.09 -10.34
N ALA A 207 -26.04 -10.33 -11.54
CA ALA A 207 -26.45 -11.66 -11.98
C ALA A 207 -25.26 -12.64 -12.12
N GLU A 208 -24.14 -12.20 -12.70
CA GLU A 208 -22.93 -13.02 -12.78
C GLU A 208 -22.34 -13.30 -11.40
N PHE A 209 -22.36 -12.31 -10.50
CA PHE A 209 -21.91 -12.48 -9.13
C PHE A 209 -22.76 -13.51 -8.38
N SER A 210 -24.09 -13.42 -8.45
CA SER A 210 -24.98 -14.42 -7.84
C SER A 210 -24.80 -15.84 -8.38
N LEU A 211 -24.32 -15.98 -9.63
CA LEU A 211 -24.06 -17.29 -10.24
C LEU A 211 -22.66 -17.83 -9.95
N SER A 212 -21.69 -16.96 -9.65
CA SER A 212 -20.26 -17.31 -9.62
C SER A 212 -19.63 -17.17 -8.23
N ALA A 213 -20.29 -16.49 -7.29
CA ALA A 213 -19.84 -16.33 -5.91
C ALA A 213 -20.74 -17.14 -4.96
N VAL A 214 -20.14 -17.70 -3.91
CA VAL A 214 -20.80 -18.47 -2.84
C VAL A 214 -20.58 -17.76 -1.51
#